data_AF-A0A1J0M0P8-F1
#
_entry.id   AF-A0A1J0M0P8-F1
#
_cell.length_a   1.000
_cell.length_b   1.000
_cell.length_c   1.000
_cell.angle_alpha   90.00
_cell.angle_beta   90.00
_cell.angle_gamma   90.00
#
_symmetry.space_group_name_H-M   'P 1'
#
loop_
_entity.id
_entity.type
_entity.pdbx_description
1 polymer ?
#
loop_
_entity_poly.entity_id
_entity_poly.type
_entity_poly.pdbx_seq_one_letter_code
_entity_poly.pdbx_strand_id
1 'polypeptide(L)' 'HPEKANISFRGEKFLSMEELIKTKDKQKDSALFTYFQEKAFPDISRRNTGLIVDRVLDM' A
#
# COMPACT_ATOMS: atom_id res chain seq x y z
N HIS A 1 8.91 18.35 0.95
CA HIS A 1 8.44 17.36 1.93
C HIS A 1 9.14 16.00 1.74
N PRO A 2 10.47 15.91 1.90
CA PRO A 2 11.21 14.64 1.84
C PRO A 2 10.75 13.61 2.89
N GLU A 3 10.20 14.07 4.01
CA GLU A 3 9.62 13.27 5.08
C GLU A 3 8.39 12.44 4.64
N LYS A 4 7.70 12.86 3.56
CA LYS A 4 6.54 12.14 3.00
C LYS A 4 6.93 11.05 2.00
N ALA A 5 8.21 10.94 1.65
CA ALA A 5 8.68 9.96 0.68
C ALA A 5 8.56 8.50 1.17
N ASN A 6 8.39 8.29 2.48
CA ASN A 6 8.26 6.98 3.07
C ASN A 6 7.12 6.96 4.10
N ILE A 7 6.33 5.88 4.11
CA ILE A 7 5.41 5.59 5.20
C ILE A 7 6.16 4.69 6.18
N SER A 8 6.30 5.17 7.41
CA SER A 8 6.88 4.42 8.51
C SER A 8 5.95 4.47 9.72
N PHE A 9 5.86 3.35 10.45
CA PHE A 9 5.05 3.26 11.66
C PHE A 9 5.89 2.61 12.75
N ARG A 10 6.03 3.28 13.90
CA ARG A 10 6.83 2.80 15.05
C ARG A 10 8.27 2.40 14.70
N GLY A 11 8.89 3.08 13.73
CA GLY A 11 10.28 2.84 13.32
C GLY A 11 10.45 1.74 12.26
N GLU A 12 9.42 0.98 11.92
CA GLU A 12 9.43 0.10 10.75
C GLU A 12 9.05 0.87 9.48
N LYS A 13 9.77 0.63 8.39
CA LYS A 13 9.48 1.19 7.07
C LYS A 13 8.45 0.30 6.37
N PHE A 14 7.26 0.84 6.10
CA PHE A 14 6.15 0.10 5.49
C PHE A 14 6.02 0.33 4.00
N LEU A 15 6.36 1.53 3.51
CA LEU A 15 6.25 1.85 2.09
C LEU A 15 7.29 2.90 1.68
N SER A 16 7.95 2.67 0.55
CA SER A 16 8.91 3.60 -0.06
C SER A 16 8.34 4.15 -1.36
N MET A 17 8.31 5.46 -1.56
CA MET A 17 7.89 6.06 -2.83
C MET A 17 8.76 5.59 -4.01
N GLU A 18 10.04 5.34 -3.77
CA GLU A 18 10.95 4.81 -4.78
C GLU A 18 10.54 3.39 -5.23
N GLU A 19 10.15 2.53 -4.29
CA GLU A 19 9.71 1.16 -4.61
C GLU A 19 8.37 1.16 -5.34
N LEU A 20 7.46 2.06 -4.96
CA LEU A 20 6.19 2.27 -5.65
C LEU A 20 6.42 2.61 -7.12
N ILE A 21 7.24 3.62 -7.39
CA ILE A 21 7.54 4.05 -8.77
C ILE A 21 8.23 2.94 -9.54
N LYS A 22 9.21 2.26 -8.92
CA LYS A 22 9.99 1.19 -9.56
C LYS A 22 9.14 -0.03 -9.93
N THR A 23 8.08 -0.30 -9.18
CA THR A 23 7.23 -1.50 -9.36
C THR A 23 5.86 -1.19 -9.94
N LYS A 24 5.59 0.06 -10.34
CA LYS A 24 4.26 0.49 -10.84
C LYS A 24 3.75 -0.31 -12.04
N ASP A 25 4.65 -0.79 -12.89
CA ASP A 25 4.30 -1.54 -14.11
C ASP A 25 4.15 -3.04 -13.86
N LYS A 26 4.43 -3.50 -12.63
CA LYS A 26 4.28 -4.90 -12.25
C LYS A 26 2.83 -5.21 -11.89
N GLN A 27 2.22 -6.13 -12.64
CA GLN A 27 0.82 -6.48 -12.44
C GLN A 27 0.54 -7.33 -11.20
N LYS A 28 1.50 -8.18 -10.77
CA LYS A 28 1.28 -9.19 -9.70
C LYS A 28 1.96 -8.85 -8.37
N ASP A 29 3.06 -8.10 -8.42
CA ASP A 29 3.96 -7.83 -7.30
C ASP A 29 4.35 -6.34 -7.23
N SER A 30 3.39 -5.45 -7.51
CA SER A 30 3.61 -4.02 -7.25
C SER A 30 3.65 -3.75 -5.75
N ALA A 31 4.60 -2.91 -5.33
CA ALA A 31 4.75 -2.54 -3.92
C ALA A 31 3.47 -1.89 -3.37
N LEU A 32 2.70 -1.18 -4.21
CA LEU A 32 1.42 -0.58 -3.82
C LEU A 32 0.40 -1.64 -3.45
N PHE A 33 0.25 -2.67 -4.30
CA PHE A 33 -0.70 -3.73 -4.07
C PHE A 33 -0.31 -4.58 -2.86
N THR A 34 0.97 -4.93 -2.73
CA THR A 34 1.49 -5.66 -1.56
C THR A 34 1.23 -4.89 -0.27
N TYR A 35 1.45 -3.57 -0.26
CA TYR A 35 1.14 -2.74 0.92
C TYR A 35 -0.35 -2.77 1.28
N PHE A 36 -1.24 -2.63 0.30
CA PHE A 36 -2.67 -2.73 0.55
C PHE A 36 -3.09 -4.10 1.06
N GLN A 37 -2.56 -5.18 0.47
CA GLN A 37 -2.89 -6.54 0.85
C GLN A 37 -2.34 -6.93 2.23
N GLU A 38 -1.11 -6.55 2.56
CA GLU A 38 -0.44 -7.06 3.76
C GLU A 38 -0.52 -6.13 4.97
N LYS A 39 -0.63 -4.81 4.74
CA LYS A 39 -0.48 -3.80 5.79
C LYS A 39 -1.74 -2.96 5.97
N ALA A 40 -2.26 -2.36 4.91
CA ALA A 40 -3.41 -1.47 5.02
C ALA A 40 -4.72 -2.23 5.25
N PHE A 41 -4.93 -3.34 4.54
CA PHE A 41 -6.19 -4.08 4.50
C PHE A 41 -6.06 -5.61 4.61
N PRO A 42 -5.29 -6.14 5.60
CA PRO A 42 -4.91 -7.56 5.65
C PRO A 42 -6.07 -8.55 5.77
N ASP A 43 -7.19 -8.14 6.36
CA ASP A 43 -8.29 -9.04 6.68
C ASP A 43 -9.51 -8.88 5.77
N ILE A 44 -9.49 -7.94 4.83
CA ILE A 44 -10.67 -7.62 4.01
C ILE A 44 -11.10 -8.81 3.15
N SER A 45 -10.14 -9.43 2.45
CA SER A 45 -10.40 -10.64 1.68
C SER A 45 -10.78 -11.83 2.56
N ARG A 46 -10.19 -11.97 3.75
CA ARG A 46 -10.53 -13.05 4.70
C ARG A 46 -11.96 -12.95 5.23
N ARG A 47 -12.49 -11.74 5.34
CA ARG A 47 -13.86 -11.46 5.79
C ARG A 47 -14.88 -11.46 4.65
N ASN A 48 -14.50 -11.90 3.43
CA ASN A 48 -15.34 -11.84 2.23
C ASN A 48 -15.96 -10.45 2.00
N THR A 49 -15.23 -9.40 2.38
CA THR A 49 -15.65 -8.01 2.24
C THR A 49 -14.79 -7.33 1.17
N GLY A 50 -15.33 -6.30 0.52
CA GLY A 50 -14.59 -5.50 -0.47
C GLY A 50 -14.41 -4.05 -0.04
N LEU A 51 -13.55 -3.32 -0.74
CA LEU A 51 -13.40 -1.88 -0.60
C LEU A 51 -13.91 -1.16 -1.84
N ILE A 52 -14.35 0.07 -1.64
CA ILE A 52 -14.71 0.99 -2.72
C ILE A 52 -13.44 1.75 -3.12
N VAL A 53 -13.12 1.78 -4.41
CA VAL A 53 -11.89 2.36 -4.96
C VAL A 53 -11.69 3.81 -4.52
N ASP A 54 -12.73 4.64 -4.61
CA ASP A 54 -12.65 6.07 -4.25
C ASP A 54 -12.18 6.28 -2.80
N ARG A 55 -12.64 5.43 -1.87
CA ARG A 55 -12.22 5.50 -0.46
C ARG A 55 -10.76 5.10 -0.25
N VAL A 56 -10.21 4.27 -1.13
CA VAL A 56 -8.79 3.88 -1.09
C VAL A 56 -7.91 4.98 -1.68
N LEU A 57 -8.42 5.75 -2.64
CA LEU A 57 -7.71 6.89 -3.24
C LEU A 57 -7.72 8.14 -2.33
N ASP A 58 -8.78 8.35 -1.56
CA ASP A 58 -8.91 9.47 -0.62
C ASP A 58 -8.06 9.31 0.66
N MET A 59 -7.67 8.07 1.00
CA MET A 59 -6.90 7.70 2.20
C MET A 59 -5.40 7.96 2.02
#